data_AF-A0A0Q4TTW8-F1
#
_entry.id   AF-A0A0Q4TTW8-F1
#
_cell.length_a   1.000
_cell.length_b   1.000
_cell.length_c   1.000
_cell.angle_alpha   90.00
_cell.angle_beta   90.00
_cell.angle_gamma   90.00
#
_symmetry.space_group_name_H-M   'P 1'
#
loop_
_entity.id
_entity.type
_entity.pdbx_description
1 polymer ?
#
loop_
_entity_poly.entity_id
_entity_poly.type
_entity_poly.pdbx_seq_one_letter_code
_entity_poly.pdbx_strand_id
1 'polypeptide(L)'
;MGEVVALLARHGADHIGQMQSRDRFTLQFALGDRTIRFVIPFAQPEQIEATRGRRAFEDAADQARRQRGRALLLVIKAKLESIDTGIETTEQAFLANVVMPGDRTVHEHVAPAIAAHYAGQKTGAPLLPGPTR
;
A
#
# COMPACT_ATOMS: atom_id res chain seq x y z
N MET A 1 15.74 -2.06 -4.22
CA MET A 1 14.72 -2.85 -3.50
C MET A 1 15.30 -3.72 -2.39
N GLY A 2 16.48 -4.33 -2.54
CA GLY A 2 17.08 -5.14 -1.46
C GLY A 2 17.21 -4.42 -0.10
N GLU A 3 17.39 -3.10 -0.10
CA GLU A 3 17.41 -2.29 1.14
C GLU A 3 16.09 -2.34 1.93
N VAL A 4 14.93 -2.40 1.25
CA VAL A 4 13.62 -2.48 1.94
C VAL A 4 13.44 -3.84 2.60
N VAL A 5 13.89 -4.91 1.93
CA VAL A 5 13.82 -6.28 2.45
C VAL A 5 14.73 -6.44 3.66
N ALA A 6 15.96 -5.94 3.57
CA ALA A 6 16.91 -5.97 4.68
C ALA A 6 16.43 -5.13 5.87
N LEU A 7 15.81 -3.98 5.62
CA LEU A 7 15.18 -3.17 6.67
C LEU A 7 14.04 -3.96 7.33
N LEU A 8 13.06 -4.41 6.55
CA LEU A 8 11.91 -5.17 7.06
C LEU A 8 12.34 -6.37 7.91
N ALA A 9 13.31 -7.16 7.44
CA ALA A 9 13.84 -8.30 8.16
C ALA A 9 14.46 -7.91 9.52
N ARG A 10 15.15 -6.76 9.62
CA ARG A 10 15.70 -6.28 10.90
C ARG A 10 14.62 -5.91 11.92
N HIS A 11 13.45 -5.48 11.47
CA HIS A 11 12.31 -5.18 12.33
C HIS A 11 11.37 -6.40 12.50
N GLY A 12 11.87 -7.62 12.23
CA GLY A 12 11.13 -8.86 12.51
C GLY A 12 10.11 -9.25 11.44
N ALA A 13 10.16 -8.67 10.25
CA ALA A 13 9.33 -9.13 9.15
C ALA A 13 9.86 -10.44 8.54
N ASP A 14 8.94 -11.30 8.12
CA ASP A 14 9.22 -12.54 7.41
C ASP A 14 8.30 -12.70 6.17
N HIS A 15 8.41 -13.84 5.47
CA HIS A 15 7.65 -14.14 4.24
C HIS A 15 7.63 -12.97 3.22
N ILE A 16 8.78 -12.31 3.07
CA ILE A 16 8.89 -11.09 2.26
C ILE A 16 8.90 -11.47 0.77
N GLY A 17 7.85 -11.07 0.06
CA GLY A 17 7.68 -11.27 -1.37
C GLY A 17 7.53 -9.94 -2.11
N GLN A 18 8.17 -9.84 -3.26
CA GLN A 18 7.97 -8.72 -4.18
C GLN A 18 7.54 -9.25 -5.54
N MET A 19 6.56 -8.59 -6.15
CA MET A 19 6.10 -8.88 -7.49
C MET A 19 6.07 -7.59 -8.28
N GLN A 20 6.68 -7.62 -9.46
CA GLN A 20 6.65 -6.50 -10.39
C GLN A 20 5.94 -6.92 -11.66
N SER A 21 5.03 -6.07 -12.11
CA SER A 21 4.31 -6.22 -13.38
C SER A 21 4.44 -4.92 -14.19
N ARG A 22 3.75 -4.83 -15.33
CA ARG A 22 3.81 -3.65 -16.20
C ARG A 22 3.19 -2.41 -15.55
N ASP A 23 2.10 -2.60 -14.83
CA ASP A 23 1.21 -1.55 -14.29
C ASP A 23 1.39 -1.31 -12.79
N ARG A 24 1.98 -2.25 -12.05
CA ARG A 24 2.16 -2.10 -10.60
C ARG A 24 3.37 -2.85 -10.03
N PHE A 25 3.77 -2.40 -8.86
CA PHE A 25 4.67 -3.10 -7.95
C PHE A 25 3.90 -3.52 -6.70
N THR A 26 4.08 -4.76 -6.28
CA THR A 26 3.51 -5.32 -5.06
C THR A 26 4.63 -5.73 -4.12
N LEU A 27 4.53 -5.31 -2.88
CA LEU A 27 5.36 -5.78 -1.77
C LEU A 27 4.44 -6.39 -0.72
N GLN A 28 4.72 -7.62 -0.32
CA GLN A 28 4.01 -8.31 0.74
C GLN A 28 5.02 -8.88 1.74
N PHE A 29 4.68 -8.82 3.01
CA PHE A 29 5.47 -9.42 4.08
C PHE A 29 4.54 -9.72 5.27
N ALA A 30 4.97 -10.62 6.14
CA ALA A 30 4.35 -10.78 7.45
C ALA A 30 5.17 -10.04 8.50
N LEU A 31 4.48 -9.45 9.48
CA LEU A 31 5.07 -8.73 10.60
C LEU A 31 4.19 -8.99 11.83
N GLY A 32 4.73 -9.72 12.80
CA GLY A 32 3.93 -10.25 13.91
C GLY A 32 2.83 -11.21 13.39
N ASP A 33 1.58 -10.96 13.77
CA ASP A 33 0.40 -11.73 13.39
C ASP A 33 -0.39 -11.10 12.22
N ARG A 34 0.27 -10.22 11.44
CA ARG A 34 -0.34 -9.51 10.31
C ARG A 34 0.39 -9.85 9.01
N THR A 35 -0.39 -10.10 7.96
CA THR A 35 0.12 -10.02 6.58
C THR A 35 -0.12 -8.62 6.06
N ILE A 36 0.92 -7.95 5.58
CA ILE A 36 0.90 -6.57 5.11
C ILE A 36 1.17 -6.56 3.60
N ARG A 37 0.36 -5.82 2.84
CA ARG A 37 0.50 -5.68 1.39
C ARG A 37 0.47 -4.21 0.95
N PHE A 38 1.48 -3.83 0.19
CA PHE A 38 1.52 -2.59 -0.57
C PHE A 38 1.30 -2.90 -2.05
N VAL A 39 0.38 -2.18 -2.67
CA VAL A 39 0.17 -2.19 -4.12
C VAL A 39 0.41 -0.78 -4.62
N ILE A 40 1.46 -0.61 -5.42
CA ILE A 40 1.88 0.68 -5.93
C ILE A 40 1.63 0.68 -7.43
N PRO A 41 0.64 1.44 -7.92
CA PRO A 41 0.48 1.60 -9.35
C PRO A 41 1.70 2.35 -9.89
N PHE A 42 2.28 1.81 -10.95
CA PHE A 42 3.13 2.60 -11.82
C PHE A 42 2.22 3.54 -12.60
N ALA A 43 2.63 4.80 -12.73
CA ALA A 43 1.96 5.69 -13.66
C ALA A 43 2.04 5.02 -15.04
N GLN A 44 0.89 4.78 -15.67
CA GLN A 44 0.89 4.44 -17.09
C GLN A 44 1.51 5.64 -17.81
N PRO A 45 2.55 5.44 -18.64
CA PRO A 45 3.14 6.55 -19.37
C PRO A 45 2.19 6.90 -20.54
N GLU A 46 1.05 7.52 -20.23
CA GLU A 46 0.15 8.03 -21.26
C GLU A 46 0.55 9.41 -21.74
N GLN A 47 1.55 10.07 -21.14
CA GLN A 47 1.98 11.42 -21.54
C GLN A 47 3.48 11.68 -21.33
N ILE A 48 4.35 10.74 -21.74
CA ILE A 48 5.78 11.05 -21.92
C ILE A 48 6.07 10.96 -23.41
N GLU A 49 5.72 12.06 -24.08
CA GLU A 49 6.10 12.54 -25.41
C GLU A 49 6.67 11.53 -26.41
N ALA A 50 5.91 11.33 -27.49
CA ALA A 50 6.28 10.67 -28.74
C ALA A 50 7.51 11.28 -29.47
N THR A 51 8.17 12.28 -28.90
CA THR A 51 9.19 13.11 -29.55
C THR A 51 10.63 12.62 -29.34
N ARG A 52 10.90 11.64 -28.45
CA ARG A 52 12.28 11.26 -28.03
C ARG A 52 12.72 9.82 -28.32
N GLY A 53 11.89 9.02 -29.00
CA GLY A 53 12.22 7.65 -29.41
C GLY A 53 12.16 6.60 -28.28
N ARG A 54 12.11 5.31 -28.67
CA ARG A 54 11.82 4.16 -27.80
C ARG A 54 12.77 4.01 -26.61
N ARG A 55 14.06 4.28 -26.80
CA ARG A 55 15.08 4.13 -25.74
C ARG A 55 14.92 5.17 -24.62
N ALA A 56 14.66 6.42 -24.98
CA ALA A 56 14.41 7.48 -24.00
C ALA A 56 13.14 7.22 -23.16
N PHE A 57 12.15 6.56 -23.76
CA PHE A 57 10.94 6.13 -23.07
C PHE A 57 11.24 5.01 -22.05
N GLU A 58 11.99 3.99 -22.44
CA GLU A 58 12.39 2.88 -21.56
C GLU A 58 13.19 3.41 -20.35
N ASP A 59 14.15 4.31 -20.60
CA ASP A 59 14.96 4.95 -19.55
C ASP A 59 14.10 5.79 -18.57
N ALA A 60 13.14 6.58 -19.09
CA ALA A 60 12.24 7.38 -18.28
C ALA A 60 11.30 6.52 -17.43
N ALA A 61 10.78 5.42 -17.99
CA ALA A 61 9.95 4.48 -17.26
C ALA A 61 10.73 3.80 -16.11
N ASP A 62 11.98 3.41 -16.35
CA ASP A 62 12.84 2.83 -15.32
C ASP A 62 13.23 3.84 -14.24
N GLN A 63 13.43 5.10 -14.60
CA GLN A 63 13.63 6.18 -13.63
C GLN A 63 12.40 6.38 -12.74
N ALA A 64 11.20 6.41 -13.32
CA ALA A 64 9.94 6.56 -12.58
C ALA A 64 9.71 5.38 -11.62
N ARG A 65 9.98 4.14 -12.06
CA ARG A 65 9.93 2.94 -11.20
C ARG A 65 10.88 3.04 -10.01
N ARG A 66 12.14 3.44 -10.25
CA ARG A 66 13.14 3.66 -9.18
C ARG A 66 12.72 4.79 -8.23
N GLN A 67 12.08 5.84 -8.73
CA GLN A 67 11.54 6.91 -7.88
C GLN A 67 10.42 6.39 -6.97
N ARG A 68 9.46 5.64 -7.50
CA ARG A 68 8.39 5.02 -6.71
C ARG A 68 8.93 4.05 -5.66
N GLY A 69 9.95 3.25 -6.01
CA GLY A 69 10.62 2.36 -5.05
C GLY A 69 11.30 3.10 -3.89
N ARG A 70 11.95 4.24 -4.17
CA ARG A 70 12.52 5.11 -3.13
C ARG A 70 11.44 5.72 -2.23
N ALA A 71 10.32 6.15 -2.81
CA ALA A 71 9.18 6.64 -2.05
C ALA A 71 8.61 5.56 -1.11
N LEU A 72 8.45 4.32 -1.60
CA LEU A 72 8.02 3.20 -0.75
C LEU A 72 8.97 2.95 0.41
N LEU A 73 10.28 2.94 0.14
CA LEU A 73 11.30 2.75 1.18
C LEU A 73 11.19 3.83 2.26
N LEU A 74 10.99 5.09 1.88
CA LEU A 74 10.82 6.20 2.82
C LEU A 74 9.57 6.01 3.70
N VAL A 75 8.43 5.62 3.10
CA VAL A 75 7.20 5.37 3.85
C VAL A 75 7.37 4.22 4.85
N ILE A 76 7.98 3.11 4.43
CA ILE A 76 8.20 1.95 5.31
C ILE A 76 9.17 2.30 6.43
N LYS A 77 10.27 3.01 6.14
CA LYS A 77 11.20 3.49 7.18
C LYS A 77 10.48 4.35 8.22
N ALA A 78 9.67 5.30 7.79
CA ALA A 78 8.93 6.17 8.70
C ALA A 78 7.95 5.40 9.59
N LYS A 79 7.24 4.40 9.03
CA LYS A 79 6.31 3.53 9.79
C LYS A 79 7.02 2.63 10.79
N LEU A 80 8.19 2.11 10.45
CA LEU A 80 8.98 1.30 11.37
C LEU A 80 9.55 2.15 12.50
N GLU A 81 10.06 3.34 12.17
CA GLU A 81 10.53 4.30 13.18
C GLU A 81 9.40 4.75 14.12
N SER A 82 8.19 5.00 13.60
CA SER A 82 7.04 5.37 14.45
C SER A 82 6.64 4.25 15.41
N ILE A 83 6.81 2.99 15.00
CA ILE A 83 6.60 1.83 15.89
C ILE A 83 7.70 1.74 16.94
N ASP A 84 8.97 1.82 16.54
CA ASP A 84 10.11 1.69 17.45
C ASP A 84 10.15 2.81 18.49
N THR A 85 9.69 4.01 18.13
CA THR A 85 9.58 5.17 19.02
C THR A 85 8.27 5.20 19.83
N GLY A 86 7.36 4.25 19.59
CA GLY A 86 6.10 4.14 20.32
C GLY A 86 5.04 5.19 19.94
N ILE A 87 5.19 5.86 18.79
CA ILE A 87 4.20 6.81 18.26
C ILE A 87 2.97 6.06 17.73
N GLU A 88 3.20 4.91 17.10
CA GLU A 88 2.15 4.04 16.57
C GLU A 88 2.40 2.59 17.01
N THR A 89 1.34 1.78 17.15
CA THR A 89 1.47 0.33 17.13
C THR A 89 1.61 -0.19 15.70
N THR A 90 2.02 -1.45 15.53
CA THR A 90 2.06 -2.10 14.20
C THR A 90 0.70 -2.02 13.50
N GLU A 91 -0.39 -2.27 14.21
CA GLU A 91 -1.75 -2.13 13.70
C GLU A 91 -2.03 -0.71 13.23
N GLN A 92 -1.70 0.31 14.02
CA GLN A 92 -1.95 1.70 13.65
C GLN A 92 -1.16 2.10 12.40
N ALA A 93 0.15 1.80 12.39
CA ALA A 93 1.05 2.17 11.31
C ALA A 93 0.70 1.46 9.99
N PHE A 94 0.26 0.21 10.03
CA PHE A 94 0.01 -0.59 8.82
C PHE A 94 -1.46 -0.93 8.56
N LEU A 95 -2.43 -0.39 9.32
CA LEU A 95 -3.84 -0.82 9.29
C LEU A 95 -4.38 -0.96 7.87
N ALA A 96 -4.24 0.10 7.08
CA ALA A 96 -4.72 0.19 5.71
C ALA A 96 -4.14 -0.91 4.79
N ASN A 97 -2.94 -1.41 5.10
CA ASN A 97 -2.19 -2.40 4.33
C ASN A 97 -2.37 -3.83 4.85
N VAL A 98 -3.04 -4.06 5.97
CA VAL A 98 -3.29 -5.41 6.52
C VAL A 98 -4.21 -6.17 5.56
N VAL A 99 -3.79 -7.37 5.16
CA VAL A 99 -4.56 -8.30 4.33
C VAL A 99 -5.59 -9.04 5.18
N MET A 100 -6.83 -9.00 4.74
CA MET A 100 -8.01 -9.64 5.33
C MET A 100 -8.37 -10.92 4.57
N PRO A 101 -9.24 -11.79 5.13
CA PRO A 101 -9.82 -12.91 4.38
C PRO A 101 -10.44 -12.45 3.05
N GLY A 102 -10.20 -13.21 1.98
CA GLY A 102 -10.61 -12.82 0.63
C GLY A 102 -9.57 -12.02 -0.15
N ASP A 103 -8.31 -11.99 0.33
CA ASP A 103 -7.15 -11.42 -0.36
C ASP A 103 -7.21 -9.91 -0.61
N ARG A 104 -7.99 -9.19 0.20
CA ARG A 104 -8.12 -7.73 0.15
C ARG A 104 -7.55 -7.10 1.40
N THR A 105 -6.99 -5.91 1.25
CA THR A 105 -6.52 -5.08 2.35
C THR A 105 -7.67 -4.40 3.08
N VAL A 106 -7.46 -4.01 4.35
CA VAL A 106 -8.44 -3.20 5.11
C VAL A 106 -8.83 -1.95 4.32
N HIS A 107 -7.87 -1.26 3.68
CA HIS A 107 -8.17 -0.10 2.85
C HIS A 107 -9.18 -0.41 1.74
N GLU A 108 -9.00 -1.49 1.00
CA GLU A 108 -9.91 -1.90 -0.08
C GLU A 108 -11.33 -2.19 0.43
N HIS A 109 -11.47 -2.62 1.68
CA HIS A 109 -12.77 -2.82 2.32
C HIS A 109 -13.44 -1.51 2.75
N VAL A 110 -12.69 -0.58 3.33
CA VAL A 110 -13.28 0.61 4.00
C VAL A 110 -13.29 1.86 3.14
N ALA A 111 -12.42 1.95 2.12
CA ALA A 111 -12.30 3.15 1.28
C ALA A 111 -13.62 3.61 0.64
N PRO A 112 -14.50 2.71 0.10
CA PRO A 112 -15.78 3.13 -0.44
C PRO A 112 -16.72 3.73 0.61
N ALA A 113 -16.75 3.15 1.82
CA ALA A 113 -17.59 3.64 2.91
C ALA A 113 -17.11 5.00 3.42
N ILE A 114 -15.78 5.19 3.54
CA ILE A 114 -15.18 6.48 3.88
C ILE A 114 -15.53 7.52 2.82
N ALA A 115 -15.36 7.20 1.53
CA ALA A 115 -15.67 8.12 0.43
C ALA A 115 -17.15 8.53 0.42
N ALA A 116 -18.07 7.57 0.62
CA ALA A 116 -19.50 7.83 0.70
C ALA A 116 -19.87 8.76 1.88
N HIS A 117 -19.25 8.54 3.05
CA HIS A 117 -19.44 9.41 4.21
C HIS A 117 -19.05 10.87 3.92
N TYR A 118 -17.86 11.09 3.35
CA TYR A 118 -17.41 12.45 2.99
C TYR A 118 -18.17 13.06 1.80
N ALA A 119 -18.79 12.24 0.95
CA ALA A 119 -19.70 12.69 -0.10
C ALA A 119 -21.10 13.08 0.43
N GLY A 120 -21.33 13.03 1.75
CA GLY A 120 -22.61 13.37 2.38
C GLY A 120 -23.68 12.29 2.27
N GLN A 121 -23.31 11.07 1.84
CA GLN A 121 -24.23 9.94 1.88
C GLN A 121 -24.40 9.50 3.33
N LYS A 122 -25.65 9.28 3.77
CA LYS A 122 -25.93 8.68 5.08
C LYS A 122 -25.55 7.20 5.04
N THR A 123 -24.27 6.89 5.15
CA THR A 123 -23.78 5.53 5.40
C THR A 123 -24.10 5.15 6.85
N GLY A 124 -25.36 4.85 7.08
CA GLY A 124 -25.89 4.36 8.34
C GLY A 124 -27.08 3.48 8.03
N ALA A 125 -26.81 2.27 7.50
CA ALA A 125 -27.79 1.22 7.66
C ALA A 125 -27.95 1.02 9.18
N PRO A 126 -29.16 1.14 9.76
CA PRO A 126 -29.33 0.81 11.16
C PRO A 126 -28.91 -0.65 11.33
N LEU A 127 -27.89 -0.89 12.16
CA LEU A 127 -27.34 -2.24 12.40
C LEU A 127 -28.31 -3.15 13.18
N LEU A 128 -29.52 -2.67 13.48
CA LEU A 128 -30.63 -3.42 14.02
C LEU A 128 -31.94 -2.89 13.41
N PRO A 129 -32.86 -3.75 12.93
CA PRO A 129 -34.25 -3.33 12.79
C PRO A 129 -34.76 -2.89 14.18
N GLY A 130 -35.45 -1.75 14.24
CA GLY A 130 -36.10 -1.30 15.48
C GLY A 130 -37.07 -2.37 15.99
N PRO A 131 -37.32 -2.44 17.32
CA PRO A 131 -38.11 -3.50 17.92
C PRO A 131 -39.46 -3.66 17.22
N THR A 132 -39.78 -4.88 16.83
CA THR A 132 -41.08 -5.24 16.26
C THR A 132 -42.11 -5.12 17.38
N ARG A 133 -43.15 -4.30 17.16
CA ARG A 133 -44.24 -4.08 18.11
C ARG A 133 -45.27 -5.19 18.02
#